data_AF-A0AA39GPL2-F1
#
_entry.id   AF-A0AA39GPL2-F1
#
_cell.length_a   1.000
_cell.length_b   1.000
_cell.length_c   1.000
_cell.angle_alpha   90.00
_cell.angle_beta   90.00
_cell.angle_gamma   90.00
#
_symmetry.space_group_name_H-M   'P 1'
#
loop_
_entity.id
_entity.type
_entity.pdbx_description
1 polymer ?
#
loop_
_entity_poly.entity_id
_entity_poly.type
_entity_poly.pdbx_seq_one_letter_code
_entity_poly.pdbx_strand_id
1 'polypeptide(L)'
;MSAPGALRQIAGRAVPARCSTTVSSITRIPSNAAPFSTTAPKCKRKRKTRDNNPQRGVSSLYGSGPRYRLSVSDMPLPKPADYKPTIDVDKSHGLWGFFPEPGKLLLTPAETEEHGRAWTVEELRRKSWEDLHSLWWVCVRERNMLATSKAELVNTRLGFGEREFEIRDAEVKKTMRAIKHALTERQYTWEDAVEVAKNDPEIQSGANGLSYSPSAYEEDIDEEHGWQEVEVEKDAQAAVAGGAIPEAGSQQKSPEATR
;
A
#
# COMPACT_ATOMS: atom_id res chain seq x y z
N MET A 1 -26.22 1.79 -33.86
CA MET A 1 -25.07 1.25 -34.61
C MET A 1 -24.42 0.14 -33.81
N SER A 2 -24.15 -0.98 -34.48
CA SER A 2 -23.24 -2.09 -34.16
C SER A 2 -23.42 -2.95 -32.88
N ALA A 3 -23.80 -4.22 -33.11
CA ALA A 3 -23.44 -5.37 -32.28
C ALA A 3 -22.07 -5.93 -32.75
N PRO A 4 -21.38 -6.75 -31.93
CA PRO A 4 -21.32 -8.20 -32.20
C PRO A 4 -21.27 -9.00 -30.87
N GLY A 5 -21.47 -10.32 -30.75
CA GLY A 5 -21.55 -11.44 -31.67
C GLY A 5 -21.13 -12.67 -30.83
N ALA A 6 -22.02 -13.64 -30.60
CA ALA A 6 -21.68 -14.87 -29.87
C ALA A 6 -22.01 -16.09 -30.73
N LEU A 7 -20.94 -16.83 -31.03
CA LEU A 7 -20.84 -17.99 -31.91
C LEU A 7 -21.57 -19.22 -31.34
N ARG A 8 -22.30 -19.91 -32.22
CA ARG A 8 -22.81 -21.28 -32.01
C ARG A 8 -21.67 -22.29 -32.11
N GLN A 9 -21.75 -23.38 -31.35
CA GLN A 9 -21.12 -24.66 -31.71
C GLN A 9 -22.16 -25.76 -31.87
N ILE A 10 -22.02 -26.46 -32.99
CA ILE A 10 -22.87 -27.54 -33.50
C ILE A 10 -22.23 -28.89 -33.14
N ALA A 11 -23.10 -29.87 -32.93
CA ALA A 11 -22.82 -31.26 -32.59
C ALA A 11 -21.80 -31.97 -33.51
N GLY A 12 -20.90 -32.73 -32.88
CA GLY A 12 -20.04 -33.73 -33.51
C GLY A 12 -20.59 -35.14 -33.27
N ARG A 13 -20.92 -35.83 -34.37
CA ARG A 13 -21.37 -37.22 -34.49
C ARG A 13 -20.14 -38.10 -34.71
N ALA A 14 -20.02 -39.21 -33.99
CA ALA A 14 -19.07 -40.27 -34.32
C ALA A 14 -19.77 -41.63 -34.33
N VAL A 15 -19.60 -42.33 -35.45
CA VAL A 15 -20.06 -43.68 -35.77
C VAL A 15 -18.88 -44.63 -35.53
N PRO A 16 -19.12 -45.93 -35.26
CA PRO A 16 -18.47 -46.90 -36.14
C PRO A 16 -19.42 -47.97 -36.69
N ALA A 17 -19.20 -48.28 -37.98
CA ALA A 17 -19.59 -49.52 -38.66
C ALA A 17 -18.53 -50.61 -38.32
N ARG A 18 -18.67 -51.93 -38.54
CA ARG A 18 -19.23 -52.65 -39.68
C ARG A 18 -19.19 -54.19 -39.41
N CYS A 19 -20.08 -54.95 -40.07
CA CYS A 19 -19.96 -56.32 -40.63
C CYS A 19 -19.70 -57.54 -39.70
N SER A 20 -20.17 -58.78 -39.95
CA SER A 20 -20.91 -59.41 -41.08
C SER A 20 -21.43 -60.81 -40.63
N THR A 21 -22.54 -61.27 -41.24
CA THR A 21 -22.97 -62.68 -41.60
C THR A 21 -22.92 -63.79 -40.52
N THR A 22 -23.87 -64.72 -40.35
CA THR A 22 -24.59 -65.59 -41.31
C THR A 22 -25.88 -66.16 -40.70
N VAL A 23 -26.77 -66.61 -41.59
CA VAL A 23 -27.99 -67.40 -41.37
C VAL A 23 -27.73 -68.71 -40.61
N SER A 24 -28.63 -69.10 -39.69
CA SER A 24 -29.17 -70.47 -39.55
C SER A 24 -30.28 -70.54 -38.50
N SER A 25 -31.41 -71.07 -38.94
CA SER A 25 -32.53 -71.57 -38.15
C SER A 25 -32.17 -72.81 -37.33
N ILE A 26 -32.71 -72.95 -36.11
CA ILE A 26 -33.45 -74.14 -35.59
C ILE A 26 -33.42 -74.21 -34.04
N THR A 27 -34.63 -74.36 -33.50
CA THR A 27 -35.06 -74.84 -32.16
C THR A 27 -34.50 -74.17 -30.91
N ARG A 28 -35.28 -73.22 -30.36
CA ARG A 28 -35.37 -73.08 -28.90
C ARG A 28 -36.37 -74.10 -28.36
N ILE A 29 -35.88 -74.91 -27.42
CA ILE A 29 -36.62 -75.83 -26.57
C ILE A 29 -37.77 -75.07 -25.87
N PRO A 30 -38.98 -75.64 -25.77
CA PRO A 30 -40.09 -75.00 -25.08
C PRO A 30 -39.85 -74.92 -23.58
N SER A 31 -40.23 -73.76 -23.04
CA SER A 31 -40.65 -73.48 -21.67
C SER A 31 -40.69 -74.68 -20.70
N ASN A 32 -39.74 -74.75 -19.77
CA ASN A 32 -40.06 -75.22 -18.42
C ASN A 32 -40.53 -74.02 -17.59
N ALA A 33 -41.79 -73.66 -17.83
CA ALA A 33 -42.56 -72.89 -16.86
C ALA A 33 -42.97 -73.87 -15.76
N ALA A 34 -42.51 -73.66 -14.53
CA ALA A 34 -43.17 -74.27 -13.37
C ALA A 34 -44.60 -73.70 -13.30
N PRO A 35 -45.67 -74.52 -13.40
CA PRO A 35 -47.03 -74.03 -13.57
C PRO A 35 -47.75 -73.66 -12.25
N PHE A 36 -47.02 -73.52 -11.14
CA PHE A 36 -47.62 -73.29 -9.82
C PHE A 36 -47.17 -72.03 -9.08
N SER A 37 -46.55 -71.07 -9.79
CA SER A 37 -46.45 -69.70 -9.29
C SER A 37 -47.46 -68.81 -10.02
N THR A 38 -48.67 -68.68 -9.47
CA THR A 38 -49.76 -67.86 -10.03
C THR A 38 -49.53 -66.35 -9.91
N THR A 39 -48.42 -65.91 -9.31
CA THR A 39 -48.06 -64.49 -9.33
C THR A 39 -47.23 -64.20 -10.57
N ALA A 40 -47.86 -63.62 -11.60
CA ALA A 40 -47.15 -63.03 -12.73
C ALA A 40 -46.02 -62.13 -12.22
N PRO A 41 -44.78 -62.22 -12.74
CA PRO A 41 -43.75 -61.27 -12.39
C PRO A 41 -44.32 -59.89 -12.72
N LYS A 42 -44.61 -59.10 -11.69
CA LYS A 42 -45.00 -57.69 -11.83
C LYS A 42 -43.77 -56.95 -12.34
N CYS A 43 -43.39 -57.19 -13.60
CA CYS A 43 -42.65 -56.23 -14.37
C CYS A 43 -43.46 -54.95 -14.24
N LYS A 44 -42.95 -53.96 -13.50
CA LYS A 44 -43.41 -52.58 -13.63
C LYS A 44 -43.40 -52.34 -15.13
N ARG A 45 -44.61 -52.34 -15.71
CA ARG A 45 -44.84 -52.56 -17.14
C ARG A 45 -43.90 -51.66 -17.92
N LYS A 46 -43.24 -52.19 -18.95
CA LYS A 46 -42.26 -51.54 -19.85
C LYS A 46 -42.85 -50.33 -20.62
N ARG A 47 -43.49 -49.38 -19.94
CA ARG A 47 -43.98 -48.12 -20.50
C ARG A 47 -43.34 -47.00 -19.71
N LYS A 48 -42.65 -46.11 -20.42
CA LYS A 48 -42.00 -44.94 -19.84
C LYS A 48 -43.07 -43.89 -19.56
N THR A 49 -43.83 -44.07 -18.48
CA THR A 49 -44.95 -43.19 -18.08
C THR A 49 -44.52 -42.07 -17.13
N ARG A 50 -43.23 -42.00 -16.79
CA ARG A 50 -42.65 -40.95 -15.93
C ARG A 50 -42.16 -39.78 -16.79
N ASP A 51 -42.40 -38.56 -16.33
CA ASP A 51 -41.80 -37.36 -16.91
C ASP A 51 -40.27 -37.46 -16.84
N ASN A 52 -39.58 -37.12 -17.93
CA ASN A 52 -38.12 -37.18 -18.01
C ASN A 52 -37.46 -35.88 -17.52
N ASN A 53 -38.22 -34.79 -17.38
CA ASN A 53 -37.72 -33.53 -16.83
C ASN A 53 -38.15 -33.41 -15.35
N PRO A 54 -37.25 -33.69 -14.39
CA PRO A 54 -37.57 -33.62 -12.97
C PRO A 54 -37.80 -32.19 -12.45
N GLN A 55 -37.22 -31.17 -13.10
CA GLN A 55 -37.32 -29.76 -12.71
C GLN A 55 -38.35 -28.99 -13.56
N ARG A 56 -39.23 -29.70 -14.28
CA ARG A 56 -40.26 -29.05 -15.09
C ARG A 56 -41.13 -28.15 -14.21
N GLY A 57 -41.12 -26.85 -14.52
CA GLY A 57 -41.90 -25.84 -13.83
C GLY A 57 -41.38 -25.48 -12.44
N VAL A 58 -40.13 -25.83 -12.10
CA VAL A 58 -39.49 -25.50 -10.82
C VAL A 58 -38.45 -24.40 -11.04
N SER A 59 -38.62 -23.28 -10.36
CA SER A 59 -37.76 -22.11 -10.35
C SER A 59 -37.79 -21.45 -8.97
N SER A 60 -36.61 -21.16 -8.43
CA SER A 60 -36.44 -20.46 -7.15
C SER A 60 -36.72 -18.96 -7.30
N LEU A 61 -36.26 -18.35 -8.40
CA LEU A 61 -36.43 -16.92 -8.66
C LEU A 61 -37.90 -16.49 -8.74
N TYR A 62 -38.76 -17.31 -9.36
CA TYR A 62 -40.19 -17.02 -9.49
C TYR A 62 -41.05 -17.63 -8.36
N GLY A 63 -40.44 -18.24 -7.34
CA GLY A 63 -41.17 -18.78 -6.19
C GLY A 63 -42.16 -19.91 -6.52
N SER A 64 -41.97 -20.63 -7.64
CA SER A 64 -42.89 -21.69 -8.10
C SER A 64 -43.04 -22.89 -7.15
N GLY A 65 -42.12 -23.04 -6.19
CA GLY A 65 -42.16 -24.11 -5.19
C GLY A 65 -41.76 -25.49 -5.72
N PRO A 66 -41.77 -26.52 -4.86
CA PRO A 66 -41.43 -27.88 -5.25
C PRO A 66 -42.53 -28.48 -6.13
N ARG A 67 -42.12 -29.18 -7.20
CA ARG A 67 -43.02 -29.86 -8.14
C ARG A 67 -43.91 -30.93 -7.50
N TYR A 68 -43.39 -31.58 -6.46
CA TYR A 68 -44.07 -32.65 -5.73
C TYR A 68 -44.21 -32.24 -4.27
N ARG A 69 -45.25 -32.77 -3.61
CA ARG A 69 -45.41 -32.64 -2.16
C ARG A 69 -44.30 -33.43 -1.48
N LEU A 70 -43.43 -32.73 -0.76
CA LEU A 70 -42.37 -33.33 0.05
C LEU A 70 -42.94 -33.67 1.44
N SER A 71 -42.27 -34.54 2.19
CA SER A 71 -42.68 -34.88 3.57
C SER A 71 -42.76 -33.66 4.49
N VAL A 72 -42.02 -32.59 4.16
CA VAL A 72 -41.92 -31.35 4.94
C VAL A 72 -42.71 -30.19 4.32
N SER A 73 -43.53 -30.43 3.29
CA SER A 73 -44.25 -29.34 2.60
C SER A 73 -45.25 -28.61 3.49
N ASP A 74 -45.78 -29.30 4.51
CA ASP A 74 -46.87 -28.82 5.35
C ASP A 74 -46.35 -28.23 6.68
N MET A 75 -45.03 -28.30 6.93
CA MET A 75 -44.42 -27.65 8.09
C MET A 75 -44.15 -26.17 7.79
N PRO A 76 -44.45 -25.26 8.74
CA PRO A 76 -44.10 -23.86 8.57
C PRO A 76 -42.57 -23.69 8.46
N LEU A 77 -42.12 -22.91 7.48
CA LEU A 77 -40.70 -22.65 7.29
C LEU A 77 -40.10 -21.97 8.54
N PRO A 78 -38.98 -22.47 9.09
CA PRO A 78 -38.32 -21.82 10.20
C PRO A 78 -37.79 -20.46 9.74
N LYS A 79 -38.13 -19.41 10.48
CA LYS A 79 -37.51 -18.09 10.27
C LYS A 79 -36.16 -18.09 10.98
N PRO A 80 -35.04 -17.77 10.29
CA PRO A 80 -33.76 -17.64 10.95
C PRO A 80 -33.86 -16.56 12.03
N ALA A 81 -33.22 -16.79 13.17
CA ALA A 81 -33.10 -15.77 14.21
C ALA A 81 -32.10 -14.71 13.73
N ASP A 82 -32.42 -13.41 13.92
CA ASP A 82 -31.53 -12.28 13.63
C ASP A 82 -30.43 -12.14 14.70
N TYR A 83 -29.88 -13.27 15.17
CA TYR A 83 -28.85 -13.30 16.18
C TYR A 83 -27.48 -13.08 15.54
N LYS A 84 -26.86 -11.94 15.84
CA LYS A 84 -25.46 -11.66 15.51
C LYS A 84 -24.62 -11.89 16.78
N PRO A 85 -23.84 -12.98 16.86
CA PRO A 85 -22.99 -13.21 18.01
C PRO A 85 -21.95 -12.10 18.12
N THR A 86 -21.77 -11.55 19.32
CA THR A 86 -20.62 -10.70 19.63
C THR A 86 -19.40 -11.61 19.75
N ILE A 87 -18.41 -11.42 18.87
CA ILE A 87 -17.16 -12.19 18.89
C ILE A 87 -16.17 -11.41 19.76
N ASP A 88 -15.55 -12.10 20.72
CA ASP A 88 -14.49 -11.51 21.52
C ASP A 88 -13.22 -11.36 20.67
N VAL A 89 -12.88 -10.11 20.35
CA VAL A 89 -11.67 -9.76 19.59
C VAL A 89 -10.59 -9.31 20.57
N ASP A 90 -9.36 -9.80 20.38
CA ASP A 90 -8.23 -9.37 21.19
C ASP A 90 -7.95 -7.86 21.01
N LYS A 91 -7.73 -7.18 22.13
CA LYS A 91 -7.39 -5.74 22.16
C LYS A 91 -5.95 -5.51 21.70
N SER A 92 -5.04 -6.46 21.89
CA SER A 92 -3.64 -6.37 21.47
C SER A 92 -3.36 -6.91 20.07
N HIS A 93 -4.40 -7.07 19.24
CA HIS A 93 -4.23 -7.57 17.88
C HIS A 93 -3.44 -6.60 17.00
N GLY A 94 -2.48 -7.11 16.21
CA GLY A 94 -1.62 -6.28 15.36
C GLY A 94 -2.35 -5.46 14.28
N LEU A 95 -3.54 -5.89 13.84
CA LEU A 95 -4.37 -5.12 12.90
C LEU A 95 -4.88 -3.79 13.48
N TRP A 96 -4.89 -3.64 14.82
CA TRP A 96 -5.26 -2.36 15.42
C TRP A 96 -4.28 -1.24 15.07
N GLY A 97 -3.06 -1.54 14.62
CA GLY A 97 -2.11 -0.54 14.13
C GLY A 97 -2.49 0.13 12.80
N PHE A 98 -3.53 -0.33 12.10
CA PHE A 98 -4.08 0.35 10.90
C PHE A 98 -5.17 1.37 11.25
N PHE A 99 -5.63 1.37 12.50
CA PHE A 99 -6.67 2.27 12.97
C PHE A 99 -6.09 3.24 14.00
N PRO A 100 -6.70 4.44 14.17
CA PRO A 100 -6.22 5.40 15.16
C PRO A 100 -6.30 4.88 16.59
N GLU A 101 -7.44 4.27 16.95
CA GLU A 101 -7.70 3.71 18.28
C GLU A 101 -8.61 2.47 18.16
N PRO A 102 -8.53 1.51 19.10
CA PRO A 102 -9.41 0.35 19.09
C PRO A 102 -10.88 0.77 19.26
N GLY A 103 -11.69 0.56 18.23
CA GLY A 103 -13.10 0.97 18.19
C GLY A 103 -13.36 2.33 17.52
N LYS A 104 -12.31 3.07 17.14
CA LYS A 104 -12.42 4.31 16.37
C LYS A 104 -11.99 4.05 14.92
N LEU A 105 -12.93 4.12 14.00
CA LEU A 105 -12.66 3.81 12.58
C LEU A 105 -11.86 4.93 11.90
N LEU A 106 -12.20 6.19 12.17
CA LEU A 106 -11.66 7.37 11.52
C LEU A 106 -11.28 8.43 12.55
N LEU A 107 -10.22 9.19 12.26
CA LEU A 107 -9.94 10.45 12.94
C LEU A 107 -10.95 11.52 12.51
N THR A 108 -11.31 12.41 13.41
CA THR A 108 -12.03 13.62 13.02
C THR A 108 -11.10 14.56 12.24
N PRO A 109 -11.62 15.44 11.37
CA PRO A 109 -10.78 16.39 10.65
C PRO A 109 -9.92 17.26 11.58
N ALA A 110 -10.49 17.72 12.70
CA ALA A 110 -9.77 18.48 13.72
C ALA A 110 -8.57 17.71 14.30
N GLU A 111 -8.77 16.45 14.73
CA GLU A 111 -7.69 15.60 15.24
C GLU A 111 -6.65 15.25 14.15
N THR A 112 -7.05 15.25 12.88
CA THR A 112 -6.13 14.99 11.76
C THR A 112 -5.22 16.18 11.51
N GLU A 113 -5.77 17.39 11.61
CA GLU A 113 -5.03 18.66 11.52
C GLU A 113 -4.09 18.89 12.70
N GLU A 114 -4.34 18.26 13.85
CA GLU A 114 -3.45 18.24 15.01
C GLU A 114 -2.17 17.40 14.73
N HIS A 115 -1.29 17.94 13.89
CA HIS A 115 0.09 17.49 13.70
C HIS A 115 1.08 18.65 13.73
N GLY A 116 2.31 18.32 14.11
CA GLY A 116 3.44 19.23 13.98
C GLY A 116 4.00 19.27 12.56
N ARG A 117 5.11 19.98 12.40
CA ARG A 117 5.86 20.04 11.15
C ARG A 117 6.66 18.76 10.87
N ALA A 118 7.05 18.57 9.60
CA ALA A 118 8.08 17.61 9.24
C ALA A 118 9.48 17.92 9.85
N TRP A 119 10.25 16.85 10.07
CA TRP A 119 11.69 16.86 10.35
C TRP A 119 12.49 17.49 9.21
N THR A 120 13.43 18.36 9.56
CA THR A 120 14.39 18.93 8.59
C THR A 120 15.62 18.03 8.46
N VAL A 121 16.33 18.14 7.33
CA VAL A 121 17.56 17.35 7.09
C VAL A 121 18.61 17.65 8.16
N GLU A 122 18.79 18.91 8.54
CA GLU A 122 19.77 19.35 9.54
C GLU A 122 19.57 18.66 10.90
N GLU A 123 18.32 18.47 11.32
CA GLU A 123 17.97 17.79 12.56
C GLU A 123 18.31 16.29 12.49
N LEU A 124 18.02 15.67 11.34
CA LEU A 124 18.26 14.25 11.11
C LEU A 124 19.74 13.93 10.98
N ARG A 125 20.59 14.87 10.54
CA ARG A 125 22.05 14.69 10.47
C ARG A 125 22.68 14.36 11.82
N ARG A 126 22.07 14.78 12.94
CA ARG A 126 22.56 14.50 14.30
C ARG A 126 22.12 13.13 14.85
N LYS A 127 21.28 12.38 14.14
CA LYS A 127 20.69 11.11 14.63
C LYS A 127 21.46 9.88 14.18
N SER A 128 21.46 8.82 14.99
CA SER A 128 22.11 7.54 14.65
C SER A 128 21.38 6.82 13.51
N TRP A 129 22.01 5.79 12.92
CA TRP A 129 21.36 4.98 11.88
C TRP A 129 20.12 4.24 12.42
N GLU A 130 20.21 3.67 13.63
CA GLU A 130 19.10 2.94 14.28
C GLU A 130 17.90 3.86 14.56
N ASP A 131 18.14 5.10 14.98
CA ASP A 131 17.07 6.09 15.18
C ASP A 131 16.38 6.46 13.86
N LEU A 132 17.15 6.64 12.79
CA LEU A 132 16.59 6.94 11.46
C LEU A 132 15.81 5.76 10.89
N HIS A 133 16.28 4.53 11.13
CA HIS A 133 15.62 3.32 10.68
C HIS A 133 14.31 3.04 11.44
N SER A 134 14.32 3.22 12.76
CA SER A 134 13.10 3.12 13.57
C SER A 134 12.09 4.23 13.21
N LEU A 135 12.55 5.47 13.04
CA LEU A 135 11.72 6.59 12.59
C LEU A 135 11.10 6.32 11.22
N TRP A 136 11.86 5.75 10.28
CA TRP A 136 11.36 5.37 8.96
C TRP A 136 10.15 4.43 9.07
N TRP A 137 10.21 3.41 9.93
CA TRP A 137 9.09 2.49 10.11
C TRP A 137 7.89 3.11 10.82
N VAL A 138 8.12 4.06 11.73
CA VAL A 138 7.04 4.88 12.31
C VAL A 138 6.32 5.66 11.21
N CYS A 139 7.06 6.30 10.29
CA CYS A 139 6.49 7.00 9.14
C CYS A 139 5.72 6.07 8.21
N VAL A 140 6.24 4.86 7.93
CA VAL A 140 5.54 3.87 7.08
C VAL A 140 4.22 3.44 7.72
N ARG A 141 4.23 3.15 9.03
CA ARG A 141 3.02 2.77 9.76
C ARG A 141 1.97 3.88 9.75
N GLU A 142 2.38 5.12 9.99
CA GLU A 142 1.51 6.29 9.91
C GLU A 142 0.86 6.42 8.53
N ARG A 143 1.64 6.28 7.45
CA ARG A 143 1.12 6.35 6.08
C ARG A 143 0.14 5.22 5.77
N ASN A 144 0.38 4.02 6.27
CA ASN A 144 -0.54 2.89 6.10
C ASN A 144 -1.86 3.14 6.82
N MET A 145 -1.82 3.67 8.05
CA MET A 145 -3.01 4.08 8.79
C MET A 145 -3.80 5.17 8.04
N LEU A 146 -3.13 6.24 7.58
CA LEU A 146 -3.75 7.32 6.82
C LEU A 146 -4.37 6.82 5.50
N ALA A 147 -3.72 5.89 4.82
CA ALA A 147 -4.25 5.27 3.61
C ALA A 147 -5.53 4.45 3.88
N THR A 148 -5.55 3.68 4.98
CA THR A 148 -6.75 2.94 5.41
C THR A 148 -7.88 3.91 5.74
N SER A 149 -7.63 4.95 6.53
CA SER A 149 -8.66 5.95 6.87
C SER A 149 -9.18 6.68 5.64
N LYS A 150 -8.31 7.07 4.70
CA LYS A 150 -8.73 7.69 3.44
C LYS A 150 -9.58 6.74 2.58
N ALA A 151 -9.20 5.47 2.47
CA ALA A 151 -9.98 4.49 1.72
C ALA A 151 -11.38 4.27 2.33
N GLU A 152 -11.46 4.17 3.66
CA GLU A 152 -12.75 4.03 4.36
C GLU A 152 -13.62 5.28 4.26
N LEU A 153 -13.03 6.48 4.24
CA LEU A 153 -13.75 7.74 4.02
C LEU A 153 -14.45 7.73 2.64
N VAL A 154 -13.71 7.34 1.60
CA VAL A 154 -14.23 7.25 0.22
C VAL A 154 -15.30 6.16 0.11
N ASN A 155 -15.07 5.00 0.73
CA ASN A 155 -16.01 3.88 0.73
C ASN A 155 -17.34 4.23 1.42
N THR A 156 -17.25 4.86 2.60
CA THR A 156 -18.41 5.26 3.41
C THR A 156 -19.08 6.54 2.90
N ARG A 157 -18.42 7.28 1.99
CA ARG A 157 -18.91 8.55 1.41
C ARG A 157 -19.21 9.62 2.45
N LEU A 158 -18.35 9.69 3.48
CA LEU A 158 -18.48 10.64 4.60
C LEU A 158 -18.08 12.09 4.22
N GLY A 159 -17.54 12.30 3.02
CA GLY A 159 -17.30 13.62 2.44
C GLY A 159 -16.00 14.26 2.92
N PHE A 160 -16.05 15.00 4.03
CA PHE A 160 -14.92 15.81 4.52
C PHE A 160 -13.80 14.97 5.15
N GLY A 161 -12.56 15.49 5.17
CA GLY A 161 -11.40 14.82 5.77
C GLY A 161 -10.31 14.40 4.77
N GLU A 162 -10.61 14.32 3.46
CA GLU A 162 -9.63 13.86 2.46
C GLU A 162 -8.41 14.78 2.35
N ARG A 163 -8.62 16.10 2.40
CA ARG A 163 -7.55 17.10 2.28
C ARG A 163 -6.62 17.04 3.48
N GLU A 164 -7.19 16.89 4.67
CA GLU A 164 -6.51 16.85 5.95
C GLU A 164 -5.57 15.63 6.01
N PHE A 165 -6.05 14.47 5.54
CA PHE A 165 -5.20 13.28 5.38
C PHE A 165 -4.07 13.48 4.36
N GLU A 166 -4.34 14.15 3.24
CA GLU A 166 -3.32 14.43 2.21
C GLU A 166 -2.22 15.37 2.69
N ILE A 167 -2.59 16.43 3.42
CA ILE A 167 -1.62 17.38 4.01
C ILE A 167 -0.72 16.63 5.01
N ARG A 168 -1.30 15.83 5.89
CA ARG A 168 -0.54 15.05 6.87
C ARG A 168 0.37 14.02 6.20
N ASP A 169 -0.13 13.27 5.19
CA ASP A 169 0.70 12.33 4.41
C ASP A 169 1.82 13.06 3.64
N ALA A 170 1.59 14.30 3.18
CA ALA A 170 2.64 15.11 2.56
C ALA A 170 3.75 15.48 3.56
N GLU A 171 3.41 15.87 4.79
CA GLU A 171 4.41 16.11 5.85
C GLU A 171 5.20 14.83 6.18
N VAL A 172 4.54 13.68 6.34
CA VAL A 172 5.23 12.40 6.56
C VAL A 172 6.15 12.06 5.38
N LYS A 173 5.70 12.26 4.13
CA LYS A 173 6.55 12.08 2.95
C LYS A 173 7.77 13.01 2.93
N LYS A 174 7.65 14.26 3.39
CA LYS A 174 8.78 15.18 3.52
C LYS A 174 9.82 14.62 4.51
N THR A 175 9.39 14.10 5.65
CA THR A 175 10.30 13.46 6.62
C THR A 175 11.04 12.26 6.02
N MET A 176 10.32 11.39 5.30
CA MET A 176 10.92 10.24 4.63
C MET A 176 11.96 10.64 3.57
N ARG A 177 11.70 11.71 2.82
CA ARG A 177 12.67 12.27 1.86
C ARG A 177 13.91 12.83 2.58
N ALA A 178 13.72 13.52 3.69
CA ALA A 178 14.81 14.07 4.49
C ALA A 178 15.69 12.97 5.10
N ILE A 179 15.10 11.85 5.55
CA ILE A 179 15.86 10.68 6.03
C ILE A 179 16.74 10.11 4.91
N LYS A 180 16.16 9.89 3.71
CA LYS A 180 16.94 9.41 2.57
C LYS A 180 18.09 10.34 2.24
N HIS A 181 17.82 11.65 2.21
CA HIS A 181 18.82 12.66 1.94
C HIS A 181 19.99 12.59 2.92
N ALA A 182 19.70 12.58 4.23
CA ALA A 182 20.74 12.51 5.26
C ALA A 182 21.59 11.22 5.17
N LEU A 183 20.98 10.08 4.83
CA LEU A 183 21.71 8.82 4.66
C LEU A 183 22.58 8.81 3.40
N THR A 184 22.06 9.36 2.29
CA THR A 184 22.82 9.47 1.04
C THR A 184 23.99 10.45 1.18
N GLU A 185 23.77 11.60 1.82
CA GLU A 185 24.85 12.55 2.15
C GLU A 185 25.96 11.87 2.96
N ARG A 186 25.60 11.15 4.03
CA ARG A 186 26.58 10.43 4.86
C ARG A 186 27.42 9.45 4.07
N GLN A 187 26.77 8.66 3.20
CA GLN A 187 27.46 7.68 2.39
C GLN A 187 28.48 8.35 1.47
N TYR A 188 28.09 9.40 0.75
CA TYR A 188 29.00 10.13 -0.13
C TYR A 188 30.13 10.82 0.65
N THR A 189 29.82 11.48 1.77
CA THR A 189 30.86 12.11 2.61
C THR A 189 31.85 11.09 3.17
N TRP A 190 31.39 9.87 3.47
CA TRP A 190 32.24 8.79 3.94
C TRP A 190 33.11 8.23 2.81
N GLU A 191 32.56 8.03 1.61
CA GLU A 191 33.32 7.62 0.43
C GLU A 191 34.43 8.63 0.10
N ASP A 192 34.08 9.91 0.03
CA ASP A 192 35.04 11.00 -0.20
C ASP A 192 36.11 11.05 0.90
N ALA A 193 35.72 10.92 2.16
CA ALA A 193 36.66 10.92 3.28
C ALA A 193 37.61 9.71 3.24
N VAL A 194 37.13 8.53 2.85
CA VAL A 194 37.95 7.32 2.66
C VAL A 194 38.94 7.51 1.51
N GLU A 195 38.55 8.20 0.43
CA GLU A 195 39.47 8.53 -0.66
C GLU A 195 40.57 9.51 -0.22
N VAL A 196 40.23 10.55 0.52
CA VAL A 196 41.19 11.51 1.09
C VAL A 196 42.13 10.81 2.08
N ALA A 197 41.60 9.95 2.94
CA ALA A 197 42.37 9.22 3.95
C ALA A 197 43.45 8.30 3.37
N LYS A 198 43.30 7.81 2.12
CA LYS A 198 44.34 7.01 1.46
C LYS A 198 45.63 7.79 1.21
N ASN A 199 45.53 9.12 1.04
CA ASN A 199 46.66 10.00 0.77
C ASN A 199 47.21 10.66 2.05
N ASP A 200 46.55 10.47 3.20
CA ASP A 200 46.87 11.13 4.45
C ASP A 200 47.95 10.35 5.24
N PRO A 201 49.11 10.95 5.58
CA PRO A 201 50.14 10.28 6.37
C PRO A 201 49.73 9.99 7.83
N GLU A 202 48.72 10.69 8.37
CA GLU A 202 48.25 10.48 9.76
C GLU A 202 47.36 9.24 9.91
N ILE A 203 46.84 8.71 8.81
CA ILE A 203 45.89 7.60 8.82
C ILE A 203 46.58 6.32 8.31
N GLN A 204 46.84 5.39 9.23
CA GLN A 204 47.46 4.12 8.90
C GLN A 204 46.38 3.05 8.66
N SER A 205 46.50 2.31 7.55
CA SER A 205 45.64 1.16 7.27
C SER A 205 46.19 -0.08 7.97
N GLY A 206 45.59 -0.49 9.09
CA GLY A 206 46.02 -1.65 9.89
C GLY A 206 45.09 -2.86 9.80
N ALA A 207 45.47 -3.97 10.45
CA ALA A 207 44.70 -5.22 10.46
C ALA A 207 43.33 -5.11 11.16
N ASN A 208 43.15 -4.15 12.07
CA ASN A 208 41.90 -3.89 12.80
C ASN A 208 41.08 -2.71 12.22
N GLY A 209 41.43 -2.23 11.03
CA GLY A 209 40.80 -1.05 10.40
C GLY A 209 41.75 0.13 10.25
N LEU A 210 41.18 1.31 9.93
CA LEU A 210 41.93 2.56 9.89
C LEU A 210 42.27 3.01 11.32
N SER A 211 43.55 3.25 11.59
CA SER A 211 44.02 3.82 12.85
C SER A 211 44.52 5.24 12.62
N TYR A 212 44.03 6.19 13.42
CA TYR A 212 44.48 7.57 13.41
C TYR A 212 45.69 7.73 14.35
N SER A 213 46.82 8.20 13.83
CA SER A 213 48.03 8.53 14.59
C SER A 213 48.43 9.99 14.33
N PRO A 214 48.14 10.91 15.27
CA PRO A 214 48.49 12.33 15.13
C PRO A 214 49.99 12.52 14.93
N SER A 215 50.37 13.39 13.99
CA SER A 215 51.78 13.67 13.68
C SER A 215 52.45 14.64 14.67
N ALA A 216 51.67 15.53 15.29
CA ALA A 216 52.08 16.42 16.38
C ALA A 216 50.99 16.43 17.46
N TYR A 217 51.36 16.20 18.71
CA TYR A 217 50.48 16.50 19.84
C TYR A 217 50.41 18.02 19.99
N GLU A 218 49.22 18.58 20.23
CA GLU A 218 48.95 20.01 20.38
C GLU A 218 49.63 20.67 21.62
N GLU A 219 50.74 20.13 22.13
CA GLU A 219 51.52 20.71 23.23
C GLU A 219 52.51 21.80 22.76
N ASP A 220 52.72 21.97 21.44
CA ASP A 220 53.60 23.02 20.87
C ASP A 220 52.83 24.25 20.33
N ILE A 221 51.52 24.35 20.54
CA ILE A 221 50.75 25.59 20.28
C ILE A 221 50.79 26.44 21.55
N ASP A 222 51.97 26.98 21.84
CA ASP A 222 52.15 27.98 22.88
C ASP A 222 51.31 29.24 22.60
N GLU A 223 50.85 29.85 23.68
CA GLU A 223 49.86 30.92 23.85
C GLU A 223 50.17 32.28 23.16
N GLU A 224 50.90 32.35 22.05
CA GLU A 224 51.49 33.61 21.55
C GLU A 224 50.76 34.34 20.39
N HIS A 225 49.77 33.76 19.72
CA HIS A 225 49.04 34.50 18.66
C HIS A 225 47.80 35.21 19.23
N GLY A 226 48.05 36.04 20.24
CA GLY A 226 47.16 37.12 20.63
C GLY A 226 46.95 38.07 19.45
N TRP A 227 45.70 38.44 19.22
CA TRP A 227 45.25 39.44 18.25
C TRP A 227 46.24 40.60 18.10
N GLN A 228 47.09 40.57 17.06
CA GLN A 228 47.85 41.74 16.64
C GLN A 228 46.87 42.70 15.97
N GLU A 229 46.51 43.76 16.70
CA GLU A 229 45.86 44.94 16.13
C GLU A 229 46.74 45.48 15.00
N VAL A 230 46.18 45.55 13.80
CA VAL A 230 46.83 46.20 12.66
C VAL A 230 46.77 47.71 12.90
N GLU A 231 47.87 48.28 13.40
CA GLU A 231 48.08 49.73 13.40
C GLU A 231 48.20 50.23 11.96
N VAL A 232 47.27 51.09 11.56
CA VAL A 232 47.30 51.80 10.27
C VAL A 232 48.17 53.04 10.43
N GLU A 233 49.44 52.95 10.03
CA GLU A 233 50.29 54.13 9.84
C GLU A 233 50.14 54.73 8.43
N LYS A 234 50.12 56.06 8.44
CA LYS A 234 49.94 56.97 7.32
C LYS A 234 51.27 57.16 6.61
N ASP A 235 51.28 57.02 5.29
CA ASP A 235 52.23 57.74 4.45
C ASP A 235 51.49 58.48 3.33
N ALA A 236 51.74 59.79 3.30
CA ALA A 236 51.16 60.74 2.38
C ALA A 236 52.20 61.16 1.33
N GLN A 237 51.67 61.46 0.13
CA GLN A 237 52.16 62.40 -0.89
C GLN A 237 53.16 61.91 -1.94
N ALA A 238 52.64 61.77 -3.16
CA ALA A 238 53.04 62.63 -4.29
C ALA A 238 52.05 62.51 -5.47
N ALA A 239 51.16 63.51 -5.65
CA ALA A 239 50.70 63.99 -6.95
C ALA A 239 49.76 65.20 -6.77
N VAL A 240 50.34 66.40 -6.78
CA VAL A 240 49.64 67.67 -6.97
C VAL A 240 49.72 68.01 -8.46
N ALA A 241 48.59 68.15 -9.15
CA ALA A 241 48.37 69.15 -10.20
C ALA A 241 46.95 69.05 -10.78
N GLY A 242 46.24 70.19 -10.81
CA GLY A 242 45.08 70.40 -11.68
C GLY A 242 43.77 70.67 -10.93
N GLY A 243 43.51 71.94 -10.63
CA GLY A 243 42.31 72.37 -9.92
C GLY A 243 41.06 72.54 -10.79
N ALA A 244 39.93 72.75 -10.11
CA ALA A 244 38.86 73.70 -10.46
C ALA A 244 37.73 73.56 -9.43
N ILE A 245 37.32 74.68 -8.84
CA ILE A 245 36.06 74.86 -8.08
C ILE A 245 35.00 75.30 -9.11
N PRO A 246 33.75 74.85 -8.99
CA PRO A 246 32.72 75.84 -8.61
C PRO A 246 31.65 75.33 -7.63
N GLU A 247 31.14 76.29 -6.86
CA GLU A 247 29.87 76.27 -6.12
C GLU A 247 28.67 75.93 -7.01
N ALA A 248 27.65 75.29 -6.41
CA ALA A 248 26.27 75.80 -6.32
C ALA A 248 25.28 74.65 -6.09
N GLY A 249 24.22 74.90 -5.30
CA GLY A 249 22.94 74.22 -5.52
C GLY A 249 22.35 73.47 -4.33
N SER A 250 21.72 74.23 -3.47
CA SER A 250 20.73 73.82 -2.47
C SER A 250 19.57 72.95 -3.00
N GLN A 251 19.05 72.07 -2.14
CA GLN A 251 17.63 71.90 -1.74
C GLN A 251 17.14 70.46 -1.60
N GLN A 252 16.66 70.19 -0.39
CA GLN A 252 15.76 69.13 0.01
C GLN A 252 14.43 69.19 -0.77
N LYS A 253 13.86 68.03 -1.16
CA LYS A 253 12.43 67.73 -0.93
C LYS A 253 12.08 66.27 -1.27
N SER A 254 11.69 65.51 -0.26
CA SER A 254 10.76 64.38 -0.39
C SER A 254 9.35 64.92 -0.62
N PRO A 255 8.53 64.23 -1.42
CA PRO A 255 7.24 63.70 -0.93
C PRO A 255 6.90 62.36 -1.61
N GLU A 256 5.91 61.55 -1.26
CA GLU A 256 4.90 61.44 -0.20
C GLU A 256 4.11 60.17 -0.59
N ALA A 257 3.64 59.44 0.41
CA ALA A 257 2.80 58.28 0.23
C ALA A 257 1.42 58.67 -0.35
N THR A 258 0.85 57.85 -1.23
CA THR A 258 -0.61 57.84 -1.41
C THR A 258 -1.11 56.46 -1.86
N ARG A 259 -1.99 55.92 -1.01
CA ARG A 259 -3.04 54.89 -1.22
C ARG A 259 -2.69 53.49 -1.71
#